data_AF-A0A961XMF0-F1
#
_entry.id   AF-A0A961XMF0-F1
#
_cell.length_a   1.000
_cell.length_b   1.000
_cell.length_c   1.000
_cell.angle_alpha   90.00
_cell.angle_beta   90.00
_cell.angle_gamma   90.00
#
_symmetry.space_group_name_H-M   'P 1'
#
loop_
_entity.id
_entity.type
_entity.pdbx_description
1 polymer ?
#
loop_
_entity_poly.entity_id
_entity_poly.type
_entity_poly.pdbx_seq_one_letter_code
_entity_poly.pdbx_strand_id
1 'polypeptide(L)'
;MIIFKDREALEAWLDGLDYEAFWREVASHEPAIQSRRSCDAQIAEALIDADTVLDALKLMVRIELTERYQLARRDERPWLSLH
;
A
#
# COMPACT_ATOMS: atom_id res chain seq x y z
N MET A 1 4.41 13.78 4.24
CA MET A 1 3.35 12.83 4.62
C MET A 1 2.16 13.09 3.73
N ILE A 2 1.79 12.12 2.90
CA ILE A 2 0.61 12.20 2.02
C ILE A 2 -0.63 11.86 2.87
N ILE A 3 -1.77 12.47 2.59
CA ILE A 3 -3.04 12.15 3.25
C ILE A 3 -3.98 11.57 2.20
N PHE A 4 -4.52 10.38 2.49
CA PHE A 4 -5.43 9.69 1.58
C PHE A 4 -6.88 10.03 1.91
N LYS A 5 -7.67 10.33 0.88
CA LYS A 5 -9.09 10.66 1.01
C LYS A 5 -9.97 9.44 1.26
N ASP A 6 -9.68 8.35 0.57
CA ASP A 6 -10.43 7.10 0.55
C ASP A 6 -9.49 5.92 0.26
N ARG A 7 -10.02 4.70 0.38
CA ARG A 7 -9.27 3.46 0.12
C ARG A 7 -8.70 3.42 -1.31
N GLU A 8 -9.48 3.85 -2.28
CA GLU A 8 -9.13 3.87 -3.69
C GLU A 8 -7.97 4.84 -3.98
N ALA A 9 -7.90 5.97 -3.27
CA ALA A 9 -6.77 6.89 -3.35
C ALA A 9 -5.48 6.27 -2.80
N LEU A 10 -5.56 5.50 -1.71
CA LEU A 10 -4.43 4.74 -1.18
C LEU A 10 -4.00 3.63 -2.15
N GLU A 11 -4.96 2.89 -2.72
CA GLU A 11 -4.70 1.82 -3.68
C GLU A 11 -4.03 2.34 -4.95
N ALA A 12 -4.57 3.39 -5.57
CA ALA A 12 -4.00 3.97 -6.78
C ALA A 12 -2.60 4.54 -6.54
N TRP A 13 -2.36 5.10 -5.34
CA TRP A 13 -1.02 5.56 -4.97
C TRP A 13 -0.05 4.39 -4.83
N LEU A 14 -0.41 3.31 -4.13
CA LEU A 14 0.44 2.12 -3.98
C LEU A 14 0.71 1.43 -5.32
N ASP A 15 -0.30 1.30 -6.18
CA ASP A 15 -0.21 0.59 -7.45
C ASP A 15 0.87 1.20 -8.36
N GLY A 16 0.92 2.54 -8.41
CA GLY A 16 1.89 3.29 -9.21
C GLY A 16 3.35 3.27 -8.72
N LEU A 17 3.65 2.64 -7.57
CA LEU A 17 5.01 2.59 -7.02
C LEU A 17 5.77 1.36 -7.53
N ASP A 18 6.96 1.57 -8.06
CA ASP A 18 7.96 0.51 -8.21
C ASP A 18 8.62 0.18 -6.86
N TYR A 19 9.51 -0.82 -6.84
CA TYR A 19 10.14 -1.30 -5.62
C TYR A 19 10.94 -0.22 -4.87
N GLU A 20 11.68 0.63 -5.58
CA GLU A 20 12.47 1.68 -4.94
C GLU A 20 11.59 2.83 -4.43
N ALA A 21 10.63 3.25 -5.26
CA ALA A 21 9.66 4.27 -4.90
C ALA A 21 8.82 3.82 -3.71
N PHE A 22 8.42 2.55 -3.66
CA PHE A 22 7.68 1.97 -2.54
C PHE A 22 8.39 2.27 -1.21
N TRP A 23 9.64 1.86 -1.05
CA TRP A 23 10.39 2.06 0.20
C TRP A 23 10.58 3.52 0.57
N ARG A 24 10.81 4.40 -0.42
CA ARG A 24 10.99 5.83 -0.18
C ARG A 24 9.71 6.49 0.30
N GLU A 25 8.60 6.21 -0.36
CA GLU A 25 7.33 6.90 -0.13
C GLU A 25 6.62 6.37 1.13
N VAL A 26 6.60 5.04 1.34
CA VAL A 26 5.94 4.41 2.51
C VAL A 26 6.67 4.64 3.82
N ALA A 27 7.98 4.94 3.80
CA ALA A 27 8.76 5.21 5.01
C ALA A 27 8.15 6.34 5.86
N SER A 28 7.54 7.35 5.22
CA SER A 28 6.89 8.47 5.92
C SER A 28 5.66 8.09 6.73
N HIS A 29 5.13 6.87 6.52
CA HIS A 29 3.98 6.33 7.23
C HIS A 29 4.38 5.27 8.26
N GLU A 30 5.65 4.88 8.35
CA GLU A 30 6.15 3.86 9.29
C GLU A 30 5.24 2.61 9.38
N PRO A 31 5.02 1.89 8.26
CA PRO A 31 4.19 0.69 8.25
C PRO A 31 4.90 -0.48 8.95
N ALA A 32 4.13 -1.32 9.63
CA ALA A 32 4.53 -2.56 10.28
C ALA A 32 4.70 -3.70 9.25
N ILE A 33 5.67 -3.53 8.35
CA ILE A 33 6.04 -4.49 7.30
C ILE A 33 7.46 -5.05 7.51
N GLN A 34 7.81 -6.07 6.73
CA GLN A 34 9.19 -6.58 6.71
C GLN A 34 10.18 -5.48 6.34
N SER A 35 11.43 -5.59 6.79
CA SER A 35 12.47 -4.63 6.42
C SER A 35 12.91 -4.80 4.96
N ARG A 36 13.27 -3.70 4.28
CA ARG A 36 13.88 -3.72 2.95
C ARG A 36 15.02 -4.74 2.83
N ARG A 37 15.91 -4.80 3.82
CA ARG A 37 17.03 -5.75 3.87
C ARG A 37 16.58 -7.22 3.79
N SER A 38 15.48 -7.58 4.44
CA SER A 38 14.93 -8.95 4.41
C SER A 38 14.38 -9.29 3.03
N CYS A 39 13.66 -8.35 2.43
CA CYS A 39 13.10 -8.50 1.09
C CYS A 39 14.21 -8.57 0.02
N ASP A 40 15.22 -7.70 0.09
CA ASP A 40 16.38 -7.71 -0.79
C ASP A 40 17.11 -9.07 -0.75
N ALA A 41 17.24 -9.67 0.43
CA ALA A 41 17.85 -11.00 0.59
C ALA A 41 17.02 -12.10 -0.09
N GLN A 42 15.69 -12.10 0.08
CA GLN A 42 14.80 -13.09 -0.56
C GLN A 42 14.85 -12.99 -2.09
N ILE A 43 14.95 -11.77 -2.62
CA ILE A 43 15.09 -11.52 -4.06
C ILE A 43 16.47 -11.99 -4.55
N ALA A 44 17.55 -11.64 -3.83
CA ALA A 44 18.91 -12.02 -4.21
C ALA A 44 19.14 -13.54 -4.18
N GLU A 45 18.48 -14.24 -3.26
CA GLU A 45 18.49 -15.71 -3.18
C GLU A 45 17.54 -16.38 -4.19
N ALA A 46 16.83 -15.59 -5.00
CA ALA A 46 15.82 -16.05 -5.96
C ALA A 46 14.72 -16.95 -5.34
N LEU A 47 14.43 -16.75 -4.06
CA LEU A 47 13.37 -17.47 -3.34
C LEU A 47 11.99 -16.98 -3.77
N ILE A 48 11.88 -15.67 -4.03
CA ILE A 48 10.67 -14.97 -4.46
C ILE A 48 11.12 -13.88 -5.44
N ASP A 49 10.42 -13.74 -6.56
CA ASP A 49 10.70 -12.65 -7.52
C ASP A 49 10.31 -11.27 -6.95
N ALA A 50 10.94 -10.23 -7.47
CA ALA A 50 10.78 -8.87 -6.95
C ALA A 50 9.35 -8.34 -7.07
N ASP A 51 8.61 -8.73 -8.10
CA ASP A 51 7.24 -8.28 -8.33
C ASP A 51 6.29 -8.92 -7.29
N THR A 52 6.43 -10.23 -7.05
CA THR A 52 5.67 -10.93 -6.00
C THR A 52 5.95 -10.35 -4.61
N VAL A 53 7.22 -10.03 -4.30
CA VAL A 53 7.58 -9.37 -3.04
C VAL A 53 6.92 -8.00 -2.94
N LEU A 54 6.97 -7.19 -4.00
CA LEU A 54 6.38 -5.86 -4.03
C LEU A 54 4.86 -5.91 -3.85
N ASP A 55 4.17 -6.82 -4.52
CA ASP A 55 2.73 -6.99 -4.41
C ASP A 55 2.30 -7.37 -2.98
N ALA A 56 3.04 -8.28 -2.34
CA ALA A 56 2.80 -8.66 -0.95
C ALA A 56 3.00 -7.46 0.00
N LEU A 57 4.05 -6.66 -0.21
CA LEU A 57 4.32 -5.47 0.59
C LEU A 57 3.23 -4.40 0.39
N LYS A 58 2.82 -4.13 -0.85
CA LYS A 58 1.72 -3.20 -1.17
C LYS A 58 0.42 -3.65 -0.49
N LEU A 59 0.11 -4.94 -0.50
CA LEU A 59 -1.06 -5.49 0.18
C LEU A 59 -1.01 -5.25 1.69
N MET A 60 0.12 -5.52 2.34
CA MET A 60 0.29 -5.31 3.78
C MET A 60 0.12 -3.83 4.16
N VAL A 61 0.80 -2.93 3.44
CA VAL A 61 0.68 -1.48 3.67
C VAL A 61 -0.75 -1.01 3.44
N ARG A 62 -1.43 -1.52 2.40
CA ARG A 62 -2.82 -1.16 2.13
C ARG A 62 -3.73 -1.49 3.31
N ILE A 63 -3.65 -2.72 3.82
CA ILE A 63 -4.48 -3.18 4.95
C ILE A 63 -4.20 -2.29 6.16
N GLU A 64 -2.93 -2.14 6.51
CA GLU A 64 -2.52 -1.39 7.69
C GLU A 64 -2.94 0.09 7.63
N LEU A 65 -2.64 0.79 6.54
CA LEU A 65 -2.97 2.22 6.43
C LEU A 65 -4.48 2.45 6.28
N THR A 66 -5.21 1.51 5.68
CA THR A 66 -6.68 1.55 5.64
C THR A 66 -7.27 1.49 7.04
N GLU A 67 -6.79 0.58 7.88
CA GLU A 67 -7.25 0.43 9.26
C GLU A 67 -6.82 1.62 10.12
N ARG A 68 -5.55 2.00 10.04
CA ARG A 68 -4.95 3.08 10.81
C ARG A 68 -5.60 4.44 10.54
N TYR A 69 -5.88 4.75 9.29
CA TYR A 69 -6.52 6.01 8.89
C TYR A 69 -8.03 5.90 8.76
N GLN A 70 -8.62 4.74 9.10
CA GLN A 70 -10.06 4.49 8.99
C GLN A 70 -10.62 4.87 7.62
N LEU A 71 -9.87 4.57 6.55
CA LEU A 71 -10.25 4.98 5.19
C LEU A 71 -11.55 4.27 4.79
N ALA A 72 -12.55 5.07 4.42
CA ALA A 72 -13.78 4.55 3.84
C ALA A 72 -13.55 4.18 2.38
N ARG A 73 -14.34 3.22 1.88
CA ARG A 73 -14.48 3.00 0.45
C ARG A 73 -15.13 4.24 -0.18
N ARG A 74 -14.68 4.66 -1.36
CA ARG A 74 -15.28 5.76 -2.10
C ARG A 74 -16.74 5.41 -2.38
N ASP A 75 -17.64 6.30 -1.98
CA ASP A 75 -19.05 6.12 -2.28
C ASP A 75 -19.29 6.43 -3.77
N GLU A 76 -19.56 5.39 -4.55
CA GLU A 76 -19.84 5.49 -5.98
C GLU A 76 -21.27 6.00 -6.25
N ARG A 77 -22.11 6.22 -5.22
CA ARG A 77 -23.53 6.61 -5.39
C ARG A 77 -23.99 7.74 -4.46
N PRO A 78 -23.71 9.02 -4.80
CA PRO A 78 -24.24 10.17 -4.06
C PRO A 78 -25.78 10.33 -4.09
N TRP A 79 -26.49 9.64 -4.98
CA TRP A 79 -27.88 9.94 -5.36
C TRP A 79 -28.95 8.97 -4.83
N LEU A 80 -28.58 7.93 -4.06
CA LEU A 80 -29.57 7.11 -3.35
C LEU A 80 -29.96 7.77 -2.02
N SER A 81 -30.33 9.05 -2.05
CA SER A 81 -31.26 9.59 -1.06
C SER A 81 -32.62 8.96 -1.37
N LEU A 82 -32.95 7.89 -0.65
CA LEU A 82 -34.31 7.34 -0.65
C LEU A 82 -35.23 8.42 -0.05
N HIS A 83 -35.83 9.23 -0.93
CA HIS A 83 -36.96 10.10 -0.63
C HIS A 83 -38.24 9.30 -0.55
#